data_AF-A0A2D4G0R5-F1
#
_entry.id   AF-A0A2D4G0R5-F1
#
_cell.length_a   1.000
_cell.length_b   1.000
_cell.length_c   1.000
_cell.angle_alpha   90.00
_cell.angle_beta   90.00
_cell.angle_gamma   90.00
#
_symmetry.space_group_name_H-M   'P 1'
#
loop_
_entity.id
_entity.type
_entity.pdbx_description
1 polymer ?
#
loop_
_entity_poly.entity_id
_entity_poly.type
_entity_poly.pdbx_seq_one_letter_code
_entity_poly.pdbx_strand_id
1 'polypeptide(L)'
;MVHINVLLVDKKHPEFASRYDRINRSVDIDFNCLDVLVTLQTWVMILDFFGIGSTAENHGVKATPSGDVQQAAKSELNPSPDDEAPEESVNSKLDLKVHSLSMVLNKATNELAKANISKLVTHMETTEGDLTFRGSIGSLSLSDLTSHGDLYRERFTTSGEEALIFHVHKYGRPDVSLQ
;
A
#
# COMPACT_ATOMS: atom_id res chain seq x y z
N MET A 1 1.37 -19.85 11.08
CA MET A 1 0.31 -19.24 11.92
C MET A 1 0.35 -17.74 11.68
N VAL A 2 -0.82 -17.11 11.61
CA VAL A 2 -0.99 -15.66 11.44
C VAL A 2 -1.86 -15.14 12.57
N HIS A 3 -1.49 -14.00 13.14
CA HIS A 3 -2.33 -13.25 14.08
C HIS A 3 -2.74 -11.94 13.43
N ILE A 4 -4.03 -11.63 13.51
CA ILE A 4 -4.59 -10.39 12.98
C ILE A 4 -5.45 -9.80 14.08
N ASN A 5 -5.13 -8.57 14.48
CA ASN A 5 -5.94 -7.77 15.39
C ASN A 5 -6.39 -6.50 14.65
N VAL A 6 -7.69 -6.22 14.72
CA VAL A 6 -8.28 -5.01 14.17
C VAL A 6 -9.07 -4.31 15.27
N LEU A 7 -8.70 -3.07 15.55
CA LEU A 7 -9.41 -2.18 16.45
C LEU A 7 -10.00 -1.02 15.64
N LEU A 8 -11.32 -0.84 15.78
CA LEU A 8 -12.05 0.28 15.19
C LEU A 8 -12.61 1.15 16.31
N VAL A 9 -12.38 2.45 16.23
CA VAL A 9 -12.82 3.43 17.23
C VAL A 9 -13.63 4.53 16.55
N ASP A 10 -14.85 4.75 17.06
CA ASP A 10 -15.71 5.84 16.62
C ASP A 10 -15.08 7.19 17.03
N LYS A 11 -15.07 8.16 16.10
CA LYS A 11 -14.61 9.54 16.36
C LYS A 11 -15.38 10.20 17.50
N LYS A 12 -16.64 9.80 17.71
CA LYS A 12 -17.53 10.32 18.77
C LYS A 12 -17.23 9.70 20.14
N HIS A 13 -16.34 8.71 20.22
CA HIS A 13 -15.99 8.09 21.50
C HIS A 13 -15.34 9.14 22.43
N PRO A 14 -15.77 9.24 23.71
CA PRO A 14 -15.30 10.30 24.62
C PRO A 14 -13.78 10.27 24.83
N GLU A 15 -13.17 9.09 24.75
CA GLU A 15 -11.71 8.91 24.89
C GLU A 15 -10.95 8.86 23.54
N PHE A 16 -11.59 9.21 22.41
CA PHE A 16 -10.98 9.09 21.08
C PHE A 16 -9.64 9.83 20.98
N ALA A 17 -9.58 11.06 21.50
CA ALA A 17 -8.37 11.86 21.48
C ALA A 17 -7.36 11.48 22.57
N SER A 18 -7.81 11.07 23.75
CA SER A 18 -6.94 10.88 24.91
C SER A 18 -6.32 9.50 25.01
N ARG A 19 -7.04 8.45 24.59
CA ARG A 19 -6.61 7.05 24.72
C ARG A 19 -6.21 6.43 23.39
N TYR A 20 -6.86 6.86 22.30
CA TYR A 20 -6.69 6.25 20.98
C TYR A 20 -5.92 7.15 20.02
N ASP A 21 -5.34 8.26 20.51
CA ASP A 21 -4.53 9.20 19.73
C ASP A 21 -5.21 9.67 18.43
N ARG A 22 -6.54 9.77 18.46
CA ARG A 22 -7.36 10.11 17.28
C ARG A 22 -7.20 9.14 16.11
N ILE A 23 -6.81 7.89 16.35
CA ILE A 23 -6.74 6.83 15.34
C ILE A 23 -8.08 6.08 15.27
N ASN A 24 -8.70 6.09 14.09
CA ASN A 24 -9.97 5.41 13.83
C ASN A 24 -9.82 3.91 13.67
N ARG A 25 -8.71 3.49 13.05
CA ARG A 25 -8.48 2.11 12.68
C ARG A 25 -7.05 1.74 13.00
N SER A 26 -6.86 0.78 13.88
CA SER A 26 -5.56 0.14 14.14
C SER A 26 -5.62 -1.30 13.68
N VAL A 27 -4.63 -1.72 12.90
CA VAL A 27 -4.49 -3.08 12.39
C VAL A 27 -3.09 -3.58 12.79
N ASP A 28 -3.02 -4.70 13.49
CA ASP A 28 -1.76 -5.38 13.81
C ASP A 28 -1.79 -6.78 13.17
N ILE A 29 -0.76 -7.09 12.39
CA ILE A 29 -0.64 -8.33 11.64
C ILE A 29 0.72 -8.94 11.93
N ASP A 30 0.74 -10.19 12.39
CA ASP A 30 1.95 -10.95 12.67
C ASP A 30 1.91 -12.29 11.93
N PHE A 31 2.79 -12.42 10.93
CA PHE A 31 3.03 -13.66 10.20
C PHE A 31 4.31 -14.32 10.69
N ASN A 32 4.21 -15.59 11.09
CA ASN A 32 5.43 -16.38 11.26
C ASN A 32 6.09 -16.70 9.91
N CYS A 33 5.29 -17.12 8.93
CA CYS A 33 5.74 -17.36 7.55
C CYS A 33 4.70 -16.79 6.59
N LEU A 34 5.16 -16.07 5.57
CA LEU A 34 4.34 -15.57 4.47
C LEU A 34 5.02 -15.95 3.15
N ASP A 35 4.35 -16.74 2.33
CA ASP A 35 4.82 -17.13 1.01
C ASP A 35 3.99 -16.40 -0.06
N VAL A 36 4.65 -15.63 -0.92
CA VAL A 36 4.01 -14.87 -1.99
C VAL A 36 4.50 -15.40 -3.33
N LEU A 37 3.55 -15.78 -4.18
CA LEU A 37 3.82 -16.14 -5.57
C LEU A 37 3.26 -15.05 -6.48
N VAL A 38 4.14 -14.44 -7.26
CA VAL A 38 3.78 -13.37 -8.21
C VAL A 38 4.00 -13.90 -9.63
N THR A 39 2.94 -13.87 -10.43
CA THR A 39 3.03 -14.22 -11.85
C THR A 39 3.40 -13.02 -12.69
N LEU A 40 4.45 -13.15 -13.51
CA LEU A 40 4.96 -12.08 -14.39
C LEU A 40 3.90 -11.56 -15.38
N GLN A 41 2.91 -12.38 -15.74
CA GLN A 41 1.84 -11.96 -16.63
C GLN A 41 0.78 -11.08 -15.96
N THR A 42 0.60 -11.20 -14.63
CA THR A 42 -0.55 -10.60 -13.93
C THR A 42 -0.16 -9.52 -12.93
N TRP A 43 1.12 -9.33 -12.61
CA TRP A 43 1.55 -8.36 -11.59
C TRP A 43 1.13 -6.91 -11.92
N VAL A 44 1.14 -6.52 -13.19
CA VAL A 44 0.71 -5.16 -13.60
C VAL A 44 -0.77 -4.94 -13.32
N MET A 45 -1.63 -5.95 -13.58
CA MET A 45 -3.06 -5.85 -13.28
C MET A 45 -3.31 -5.66 -11.77
N ILE A 46 -2.45 -6.22 -10.92
CA ILE A 46 -2.52 -6.01 -9.46
C ILE A 46 -2.11 -4.58 -9.09
N LEU A 47 -1.11 -4.00 -9.75
CA LEU A 47 -0.73 -2.61 -9.51
C LEU A 47 -1.83 -1.63 -9.94
N ASP A 48 -2.48 -1.89 -11.07
CA ASP A 48 -3.62 -1.10 -11.55
C ASP A 48 -4.80 -1.19 -10.58
N PHE A 49 -5.07 -2.37 -10.02
CA PHE A 49 -6.11 -2.55 -9.02
C PHE A 49 -5.91 -1.67 -7.77
N PHE A 50 -4.65 -1.50 -7.33
CA PHE A 50 -4.32 -0.63 -6.21
C PHE A 50 -4.02 0.82 -6.60
N GLY A 51 -4.09 1.17 -7.90
CA GLY A 51 -3.76 2.49 -8.41
C GLY A 51 -2.28 2.88 -8.28
N ILE A 52 -1.39 1.93 -7.93
CA ILE A 52 0.04 2.17 -7.66
C ILE A 52 0.82 2.46 -8.97
N GLY A 53 0.25 2.14 -10.13
CA GLY A 53 0.81 2.42 -11.46
C GLY A 53 0.15 3.56 -12.24
N SER A 54 -0.93 4.16 -11.72
CA SER A 54 -1.64 5.23 -12.40
C SER A 54 -1.05 6.59 -11.99
N THR A 55 0.03 7.01 -12.64
CA THR A 55 0.47 8.42 -12.62
C THR A 55 -0.42 9.33 -13.49
N ALA A 56 -1.66 8.92 -13.78
CA ALA A 56 -2.64 9.78 -14.41
C ALA A 56 -3.41 10.54 -13.32
N GLU A 57 -2.90 11.71 -12.94
CA GLU A 57 -3.77 12.81 -12.59
C GLU A 57 -4.71 13.07 -13.78
N ASN A 58 -5.87 12.43 -13.78
CA ASN A 58 -6.97 12.70 -14.70
C ASN A 58 -8.30 12.56 -13.96
N HIS A 59 -8.43 13.24 -12.83
CA HIS A 59 -9.73 13.69 -12.36
C HIS A 59 -9.73 15.22 -12.40
N GLY A 60 -9.85 15.74 -13.62
CA GLY A 60 -9.79 17.17 -13.88
C GLY A 60 -10.33 17.63 -15.22
N VAL A 61 -10.89 16.76 -16.07
CA VAL A 61 -11.71 17.21 -17.21
C VAL A 61 -12.76 16.13 -17.51
N LYS A 62 -14.03 16.42 -17.25
CA LYS A 62 -15.16 15.67 -17.80
C LYS A 62 -15.05 15.73 -19.33
N ALA A 63 -14.66 14.62 -19.96
CA ALA A 63 -14.89 14.44 -21.38
C ALA A 63 -16.41 14.29 -21.59
N THR A 64 -17.08 15.37 -21.97
CA THR A 64 -18.40 15.33 -22.58
C THR A 64 -18.34 14.51 -23.87
N PRO A 65 -19.17 13.47 -24.05
CA PRO A 65 -19.61 13.06 -25.37
C PRO A 65 -20.91 13.81 -25.66
N SER A 66 -20.82 14.79 -26.56
CA SER A 66 -21.95 15.31 -27.32
C SER A 66 -22.59 14.19 -28.15
N GLY A 67 -23.90 14.00 -28.04
CA GLY A 67 -24.67 13.11 -28.90
C GLY A 67 -26.10 12.93 -28.41
N ASP A 68 -27.03 13.64 -29.05
CA ASP A 68 -28.44 13.84 -28.69
C ASP A 68 -29.31 12.57 -28.60
N VAL A 69 -30.36 12.62 -27.75
CA VAL A 69 -31.81 12.55 -28.10
C VAL A 69 -32.68 11.94 -26.95
N GLN A 70 -33.60 12.78 -26.45
CA GLN A 70 -34.94 12.54 -25.85
C GLN A 70 -35.15 12.17 -24.36
N GLN A 71 -35.45 13.23 -23.58
CA GLN A 71 -36.66 13.48 -22.75
C GLN A 71 -37.30 12.34 -21.92
N ALA A 72 -37.25 12.48 -20.58
CA ALA A 72 -38.44 12.74 -19.74
C ALA A 72 -38.01 13.11 -18.31
N ALA A 73 -38.71 14.10 -17.73
CA ALA A 73 -38.40 14.84 -16.52
C ALA A 73 -38.26 14.01 -15.21
N LYS A 74 -37.31 14.38 -14.33
CA LYS A 74 -37.57 14.93 -12.99
C LYS A 74 -36.28 15.33 -12.24
N SER A 75 -36.29 16.56 -11.73
CA SER A 75 -35.48 17.12 -10.64
C SER A 75 -33.97 17.29 -10.84
N GLU A 76 -33.62 18.51 -11.25
CA GLU A 76 -32.30 19.12 -11.09
C GLU A 76 -31.90 19.17 -9.61
N LEU A 77 -30.82 18.48 -9.27
CA LEU A 77 -29.88 18.88 -8.22
C LEU A 77 -28.50 18.63 -8.82
N ASN A 78 -28.00 19.63 -9.55
CA ASN A 78 -26.57 19.69 -9.87
C ASN A 78 -25.86 19.99 -8.54
N PRO A 79 -25.04 19.09 -7.97
CA PRO A 79 -24.13 19.51 -6.92
C PRO A 79 -23.12 20.45 -7.58
N SER A 80 -23.10 21.69 -7.11
CA SER A 80 -21.98 22.60 -7.34
C SER A 80 -20.68 21.93 -6.89
N PRO A 81 -19.54 22.19 -7.54
CA PRO A 81 -18.25 21.64 -7.13
C PRO A 81 -17.77 22.12 -5.75
N ASP A 82 -18.53 23.00 -5.08
CA ASP A 82 -18.24 23.53 -3.75
C ASP A 82 -18.97 22.79 -2.60
N ASP A 83 -19.69 21.70 -2.88
CA ASP A 83 -20.44 20.91 -1.87
C ASP A 83 -19.90 19.47 -1.69
N GLU A 84 -18.62 19.23 -2.01
CA GLU A 84 -17.91 18.08 -1.44
C GLU A 84 -17.60 18.42 0.02
N ALA A 85 -18.49 17.99 0.93
CA ALA A 85 -18.17 17.89 2.34
C ALA A 85 -16.79 17.22 2.45
N PRO A 86 -15.84 17.78 3.23
CA PRO A 86 -14.49 17.24 3.28
C PRO A 86 -14.60 15.76 3.64
N GLU A 87 -14.21 14.89 2.70
CA GLU A 87 -14.00 13.46 2.93
C GLU A 87 -13.26 13.35 4.25
N GLU A 88 -13.97 12.88 5.28
CA GLU A 88 -13.52 13.00 6.66
C GLU A 88 -12.30 12.10 6.83
N SER A 89 -11.09 12.66 6.70
CA SER A 89 -9.84 11.90 6.67
C SER A 89 -9.80 10.87 7.81
N VAL A 90 -9.69 9.59 7.45
CA VAL A 90 -9.72 8.48 8.42
C VAL A 90 -8.30 8.21 8.87
N ASN A 91 -7.99 8.57 10.11
CA ASN A 91 -6.68 8.30 10.69
C ASN A 91 -6.52 6.80 10.94
N SER A 92 -5.45 6.21 10.44
CA SER A 92 -5.25 4.77 10.42
C SER A 92 -3.83 4.39 10.79
N LYS A 93 -3.67 3.26 11.47
CA LYS A 93 -2.39 2.67 11.83
C LYS A 93 -2.36 1.19 11.42
N LEU A 94 -1.24 0.77 10.84
CA LEU A 94 -0.95 -0.61 10.46
C LEU A 94 0.44 -1.00 10.97
N ASP A 95 0.48 -2.00 11.83
CA ASP A 95 1.70 -2.70 12.23
C ASP A 95 1.73 -4.07 11.52
N LEU A 96 2.79 -4.33 10.76
CA LEU A 96 3.01 -5.60 10.05
C LEU A 96 4.34 -6.20 10.47
N LYS A 97 4.32 -7.44 10.93
CA LYS A 97 5.51 -8.24 11.24
C LYS A 97 5.46 -9.52 10.45
N VAL A 98 6.59 -9.86 9.83
CA VAL A 98 6.77 -11.13 9.12
C VAL A 98 8.11 -11.72 9.52
N HIS A 99 8.10 -12.82 10.25
CA HIS A 99 9.33 -13.47 10.69
C HIS A 99 10.11 -14.08 9.51
N SER A 100 9.41 -14.73 8.58
CA SER A 100 9.97 -15.26 7.33
C SER A 100 9.05 -14.96 6.14
N LEU A 101 9.55 -14.22 5.15
CA LEU A 101 8.85 -13.91 3.91
C LEU A 101 9.62 -14.53 2.74
N SER A 102 8.95 -15.38 1.95
CA SER A 102 9.50 -15.91 0.69
C SER A 102 8.64 -15.43 -0.47
N MET A 103 9.26 -14.78 -1.44
CA MET A 103 8.60 -14.29 -2.65
C MET A 103 9.17 -14.99 -3.87
N VAL A 104 8.31 -15.57 -4.70
CA VAL A 104 8.69 -16.21 -5.95
C VAL A 104 8.04 -15.48 -7.11
N LEU A 105 8.86 -15.00 -8.05
CA LEU A 105 8.41 -14.50 -9.33
C LEU A 105 8.43 -15.66 -10.33
N ASN A 106 7.31 -15.98 -10.94
CA ASN A 106 7.22 -17.03 -11.96
C ASN A 106 6.60 -16.53 -13.27
N LYS A 107 6.83 -17.31 -14.33
CA LYS A 107 6.01 -17.28 -15.55
C LYS A 107 5.35 -18.66 -15.71
N ALA A 108 4.46 -18.79 -16.69
CA ALA A 108 3.65 -20.01 -16.90
C ALA A 108 4.46 -21.31 -16.93
N THR A 109 5.72 -21.26 -17.38
CA THR A 109 6.56 -22.45 -17.59
C THR A 109 7.60 -22.69 -16.50
N ASN A 110 8.01 -21.67 -15.74
CA ASN A 110 9.09 -21.78 -14.75
C ASN A 110 9.16 -20.58 -13.81
N GLU A 111 9.86 -20.77 -12.70
CA GLU A 111 10.26 -19.71 -11.78
C GLU A 111 11.39 -18.87 -12.39
N LEU A 112 11.40 -17.57 -12.09
CA LEU A 112 12.35 -16.60 -12.63
C LEU A 112 13.28 -16.08 -11.54
N ALA A 113 12.74 -15.78 -10.36
CA ALA A 113 13.51 -15.29 -9.24
C ALA A 113 12.84 -15.68 -7.92
N LYS A 114 13.65 -15.79 -6.87
CA LYS A 114 13.18 -15.97 -5.50
C LYS A 114 13.86 -15.00 -4.57
N ALA A 115 13.07 -14.25 -3.80
CA ALA A 115 13.56 -13.42 -2.71
C ALA A 115 13.19 -14.06 -1.37
N ASN A 116 14.12 -14.06 -0.41
CA ASN A 116 13.83 -14.43 0.98
C ASN A 116 14.16 -13.25 1.87
N ILE A 117 13.26 -12.94 2.77
CA ILE A 117 13.36 -11.84 3.72
C ILE A 117 13.12 -12.42 5.12
N SER A 118 14.00 -12.08 6.06
CA SER A 118 13.77 -12.41 7.48
C SER A 118 13.49 -11.16 8.29
N LYS A 119 12.66 -11.32 9.33
CA LYS A 119 12.34 -10.28 10.33
C LYS A 119 11.93 -8.95 9.68
N LEU A 120 10.97 -8.99 8.77
CA LEU A 120 10.35 -7.77 8.24
C LEU A 120 9.45 -7.18 9.34
N VAL A 121 9.71 -5.94 9.71
CA VAL A 121 8.86 -5.17 10.62
C VAL A 121 8.52 -3.85 9.95
N THR A 122 7.24 -3.52 9.90
CA THR A 122 6.73 -2.33 9.23
C THR A 122 5.68 -1.68 10.11
N HIS A 123 5.75 -0.35 10.20
CA HIS A 123 4.77 0.50 10.84
C HIS A 123 4.35 1.58 9.85
N MET A 124 3.05 1.63 9.57
CA MET A 124 2.42 2.62 8.72
C MET A 124 1.38 3.39 9.52
N GLU A 125 1.41 4.71 9.42
CA GLU A 125 0.45 5.60 10.06
C GLU A 125 0.02 6.66 9.07
N THR A 126 -1.29 6.81 8.90
CA THR A 126 -1.92 7.86 8.10
C THR A 126 -2.70 8.76 9.05
N THR A 127 -2.30 10.02 9.18
CA THR A 127 -2.93 10.98 10.10
C THR A 127 -3.11 12.31 9.39
N GLU A 128 -4.33 12.82 9.34
CA GLU A 128 -4.67 14.13 8.75
C GLU A 128 -4.18 14.32 7.29
N GLY A 129 -4.07 13.21 6.55
CA GLY A 129 -3.60 13.17 5.15
C GLY A 129 -2.11 12.87 4.98
N ASP A 130 -1.30 13.08 6.03
CA ASP A 130 0.11 12.70 6.03
C ASP A 130 0.26 11.19 6.22
N LEU A 131 1.31 10.62 5.62
CA LEU A 131 1.64 9.20 5.70
C LEU A 131 3.08 9.03 6.19
N THR A 132 3.23 8.30 7.29
CA THR A 132 4.53 7.81 7.78
C THR A 132 4.63 6.31 7.54
N PHE A 133 5.70 5.87 6.89
CA PHE A 133 5.99 4.47 6.63
C PHE A 133 7.43 4.15 7.05
N ARG A 134 7.59 3.35 8.10
CA ARG A 134 8.91 3.02 8.67
C ARG A 134 9.01 1.55 9.00
N GLY A 135 10.23 1.05 9.10
CA GLY A 135 10.44 -0.36 9.38
C GLY A 135 11.87 -0.81 9.18
N SER A 136 12.06 -2.12 9.31
CA SER A 136 13.35 -2.75 9.04
C SER A 136 13.22 -4.17 8.52
N ILE A 137 14.34 -4.65 7.99
CA ILE A 137 14.52 -6.01 7.46
C ILE A 137 15.77 -6.59 8.11
N GLY A 138 15.65 -7.79 8.68
CA GLY A 138 16.79 -8.51 9.25
C GLY A 138 17.77 -8.99 8.19
N SER A 139 17.30 -9.77 7.22
CA SER A 139 18.12 -10.20 6.07
C SER A 139 17.29 -10.25 4.79
N LEU A 140 17.97 -10.09 3.65
CA LEU A 140 17.40 -10.20 2.31
C LEU A 140 18.36 -10.97 1.41
N SER A 141 17.86 -12.00 0.72
CA SER A 141 18.55 -12.65 -0.38
C SER A 141 17.68 -12.68 -1.64
N LEU A 142 18.31 -12.57 -2.81
CA LEU A 142 17.68 -12.66 -4.12
C LEU A 142 18.43 -13.68 -4.96
N SER A 143 17.70 -14.68 -5.45
CA SER A 143 18.20 -15.71 -6.33
C SER A 143 17.61 -15.61 -7.74
N ASP A 144 18.44 -15.79 -8.76
CA ASP A 144 18.07 -15.98 -10.16
C ASP A 144 17.78 -17.46 -10.40
N LEU A 145 16.57 -17.77 -10.85
CA LEU A 145 16.10 -19.13 -11.12
C LEU A 145 15.94 -19.40 -12.63
N THR A 146 16.38 -18.46 -13.47
CA THR A 146 16.43 -18.67 -14.92
C THR A 146 17.55 -19.64 -15.28
N SER A 147 17.53 -20.13 -16.52
CA SER A 147 18.63 -20.91 -17.10
C SER A 147 19.95 -20.14 -17.19
N HIS A 148 19.96 -18.83 -16.94
CA HIS A 148 21.17 -18.01 -16.90
C HIS A 148 21.74 -17.88 -15.48
N GLY A 149 21.03 -18.40 -14.46
CA GLY A 149 21.43 -18.35 -13.05
C GLY A 149 22.50 -19.38 -12.66
N ASP A 150 22.94 -20.25 -13.57
CA ASP A 150 23.83 -21.38 -13.25
C ASP A 150 25.16 -20.95 -12.62
N LEU A 151 25.73 -19.83 -13.07
CA LEU A 151 27.02 -19.33 -12.57
C LEU A 151 26.87 -18.48 -11.30
N TYR A 152 25.79 -17.69 -11.21
CA TYR A 152 25.52 -16.77 -10.10
C TYR A 152 24.07 -16.86 -9.68
N ARG A 153 23.73 -17.96 -9.02
CA ARG A 153 22.36 -18.21 -8.57
C ARG A 153 21.92 -17.19 -7.53
N GLU A 154 22.77 -16.88 -6.56
CA GLU A 154 22.52 -15.81 -5.59
C GLU A 154 23.06 -14.49 -6.14
N ARG A 155 22.15 -13.57 -6.47
CA ARG A 155 22.47 -12.27 -7.09
C ARG A 155 22.67 -11.17 -6.07
N PHE A 156 22.02 -11.28 -4.93
CA PHE A 156 22.10 -10.32 -3.84
C PHE A 156 21.91 -11.05 -2.52
N THR A 157 22.73 -10.73 -1.53
CA THR A 157 22.59 -11.24 -0.17
C THR A 157 23.13 -10.19 0.79
N THR A 158 22.47 -10.05 1.93
CA THR A 158 22.88 -9.13 2.99
C THR A 158 23.59 -9.89 4.09
N SER A 159 24.56 -9.25 4.75
CA SER A 159 25.24 -9.82 5.93
C SER A 159 25.12 -8.86 7.11
N GLY A 160 25.23 -9.39 8.33
CA GLY A 160 24.99 -8.64 9.56
C GLY A 160 23.63 -8.94 10.21
N GLU A 161 23.28 -8.17 11.23
CA GLU A 161 22.05 -8.38 12.02
C GLU A 161 20.81 -7.72 11.42
N GLU A 162 21.00 -6.59 10.74
CA GLU A 162 19.93 -5.79 10.13
C GLU A 162 20.39 -5.30 8.75
N ALA A 163 19.62 -5.66 7.72
CA ALA A 163 19.94 -5.42 6.32
C ALA A 163 19.53 -4.04 5.83
N LEU A 164 18.37 -3.55 6.30
CA LEU A 164 17.79 -2.30 5.86
C LEU A 164 16.91 -1.73 6.96
N ILE A 165 17.09 -0.44 7.25
CA ILE A 165 16.13 0.38 7.98
C ILE A 165 15.59 1.41 6.99
N PHE A 166 14.28 1.58 6.95
CA PHE A 166 13.63 2.56 6.08
C PHE A 166 12.70 3.45 6.89
N HIS A 167 12.65 4.72 6.49
CA HIS A 167 11.72 5.70 7.02
C HIS A 167 11.34 6.66 5.90
N VAL A 168 10.07 6.64 5.54
CA VAL A 168 9.48 7.46 4.47
C VAL A 168 8.37 8.30 5.10
N HIS A 169 8.35 9.58 4.77
CA HIS A 169 7.29 10.50 5.13
C HIS A 169 6.74 11.12 3.85
N LYS A 170 5.42 11.08 3.69
CA LYS A 170 4.70 11.73 2.60
C LYS A 170 3.74 12.75 3.21
N TYR A 171 3.89 14.00 2.81
CA TYR A 171 2.93 15.05 3.15
C TYR A 171 1.66 14.90 2.32
N GLY A 172 0.50 14.98 2.97
CA GLY A 172 -0.81 14.90 2.33
C GLY A 172 -1.22 16.19 1.65
N ARG A 173 -0.71 17.33 2.12
CA ARG A 173 -0.98 18.65 1.54
C ARG A 173 0.14 19.08 0.60
N PRO A 174 -0.17 19.78 -0.51
CA PRO A 174 0.83 20.41 -1.33
C PRO A 174 1.65 21.42 -0.52
N ASP A 175 2.95 21.46 -0.76
CA ASP A 175 3.80 22.50 -0.18
C ASP A 175 3.54 23.83 -0.89
N VAL A 176 2.92 24.77 -0.17
CA VAL A 176 2.54 26.10 -0.68
C VAL A 176 3.78 26.93 -1.05
N SER A 177 4.96 26.60 -0.52
CA SER A 177 6.22 27.31 -0.80
C SER A 177 6.97 26.80 -2.02
N LEU A 178 6.54 25.67 -2.61
CA LEU A 178 7.11 25.06 -3.81
C LEU A 178 6.25 25.31 -5.07
N GLN A 179 5.31 26.25 -5.02
CA GLN A 179 4.43 26.65 -6.14
C GLN A 179 5.06 27.67 -7.09
#